data_AF-A0A969WPB7-F1
#
_entry.id   AF-A0A969WPB7-F1
#
_cell.length_a   1.000
_cell.length_b   1.000
_cell.length_c   1.000
_cell.angle_alpha   90.00
_cell.angle_beta   90.00
_cell.angle_gamma   90.00
#
_symmetry.space_group_name_H-M   'P 1'
#
loop_
_entity.id
_entity.type
_entity.pdbx_description
1 polymer ?
#
loop_
_entity_poly.entity_id
_entity_poly.type
_entity_poly.pdbx_seq_one_letter_code
_entity_poly.pdbx_strand_id
1 'polypeptide(L)'
;MQAAFRAQNPHKVYKDGELVVKESAYLFDFAPTRVLEIYDQFANGLNPKAVAGEITEKEREENIEELLNFFPVISEDVNGEMVELDAEQVLTFPNALAATEIVNACFMTNLLFNDSLKGVFNFPQEVEDILNKMPEEKNKRTHQARRELDLDEARKANNDKATNINQNTGIILGEKIFKTNVEREVENLLELNNEQINANELTEKVTVVAEPLIEKYKEVYKATIAETNEVKKQLTEKVKEIAEEYNSADIKDSAALKQKIVEAIEIDFVSNQVTQKEEEKVEKVQKTKEDEVRDRLRSFTRTIPMFIMANDSKEEITIDNFDIEIDEDAFLELTSITKEEFHMLRDGFDYEENGERKSFHGVFNKYRFNASIAEFRAKKEQLANYFTAEDDIFELIPNQKTNQIFTPKKVVQMMIDNLEEHDPALFTRTDSTFIDLYMKSGMYITEVVKKLFHNTRKHYASDEACLKHILENQVYGLSPTPILQGITQSYIFGFDTEQNISRKNFIQYDITPEAQEDKAKEKLQKLFNLNKDMKFDAVVGNPPYQESDGGDKDQEARTRGGAIPLY
;
A
#
# COMPACT_ATOMS: atom_id res chain seq x y z
N MET A 1 -10.58 -9.85 -18.28
CA MET A 1 -10.42 -9.22 -19.62
C MET A 1 -11.60 -9.53 -20.57
N GLN A 2 -12.86 -9.44 -20.11
CA GLN A 2 -14.04 -9.88 -20.89
C GLN A 2 -14.27 -9.07 -22.18
N ALA A 3 -13.75 -7.83 -22.26
CA ALA A 3 -13.86 -6.96 -23.43
C ALA A 3 -12.99 -7.41 -24.63
N ALA A 4 -11.80 -7.97 -24.39
CA ALA A 4 -10.91 -8.44 -25.45
C ALA A 4 -11.56 -9.57 -26.27
N PHE A 5 -12.24 -10.50 -25.60
CA PHE A 5 -12.96 -11.61 -26.25
C PHE A 5 -14.21 -11.17 -27.03
N ARG A 6 -14.80 -10.01 -26.70
CA ARG A 6 -15.92 -9.45 -27.48
C ARG A 6 -15.45 -8.82 -28.80
N ALA A 7 -14.18 -8.44 -28.90
CA ALA A 7 -13.59 -7.90 -30.12
C ALA A 7 -13.21 -8.96 -31.16
N GLN A 8 -13.19 -10.26 -30.79
CA GLN A 8 -12.77 -11.36 -31.65
C GLN A 8 -13.76 -11.70 -32.79
N ASN A 9 -15.03 -11.30 -32.68
CA ASN A 9 -16.00 -11.54 -33.75
C ASN A 9 -15.89 -10.43 -34.82
N PRO A 10 -15.41 -10.73 -36.04
CA PRO A 10 -15.28 -9.72 -37.09
C PRO A 10 -16.66 -9.18 -37.45
N HIS A 11 -16.91 -7.93 -37.07
CA HIS A 11 -18.12 -7.22 -37.45
C HIS A 11 -18.09 -6.96 -38.96
N LYS A 12 -19.12 -7.42 -39.66
CA LYS A 12 -19.29 -7.26 -41.10
C LYS A 12 -20.47 -6.34 -41.36
N VAL A 13 -20.27 -5.28 -42.15
CA VAL A 13 -21.33 -4.36 -42.53
C VAL A 13 -21.27 -4.08 -44.03
N TYR A 14 -22.43 -3.96 -44.67
CA TYR A 14 -22.49 -3.47 -46.05
C TYR A 14 -22.52 -1.94 -46.04
N LYS A 15 -21.55 -1.31 -46.68
CA LYS A 15 -21.54 0.14 -46.98
C LYS A 15 -21.47 0.30 -48.48
N ASP A 16 -22.41 1.05 -49.05
CA ASP A 16 -22.49 1.35 -50.50
C ASP A 16 -22.47 0.11 -51.42
N GLY A 17 -23.01 -1.02 -50.93
CA GLY A 17 -23.03 -2.29 -51.67
C GLY A 17 -21.77 -3.14 -51.53
N GLU A 18 -20.74 -2.66 -50.83
CA GLU A 18 -19.52 -3.39 -50.53
C GLU A 18 -19.51 -3.93 -49.10
N LEU A 19 -19.03 -5.16 -48.94
CA LEU A 19 -18.85 -5.80 -47.64
C LEU A 19 -17.58 -5.25 -46.99
N VAL A 20 -17.73 -4.42 -45.97
CA VAL A 20 -16.62 -3.90 -45.17
C VAL A 20 -16.47 -4.74 -43.90
N VAL A 21 -15.24 -5.16 -43.62
CA VAL A 21 -14.87 -5.93 -42.43
C VAL A 21 -13.98 -5.07 -41.54
N LYS A 22 -14.21 -5.11 -40.23
CA LYS A 22 -13.31 -4.47 -39.27
C LYS A 22 -11.94 -5.15 -39.29
N GLU A 23 -10.89 -4.41 -39.67
CA GLU A 23 -9.51 -4.93 -39.76
C GLU A 23 -8.74 -4.86 -38.44
N SER A 24 -9.01 -3.87 -37.60
CA SER A 24 -8.32 -3.68 -36.32
C SER A 24 -9.29 -3.31 -35.20
N ALA A 25 -8.97 -3.73 -33.98
CA ALA A 25 -9.71 -3.37 -32.78
C ALA A 25 -8.71 -2.96 -31.69
N TYR A 26 -8.92 -1.79 -31.10
CA TYR A 26 -8.11 -1.30 -29.99
C TYR A 26 -8.91 -1.39 -28.69
N LEU A 27 -8.26 -1.89 -27.63
CA LEU A 27 -8.79 -1.86 -26.28
C LEU A 27 -7.98 -0.85 -25.48
N PHE A 28 -8.64 0.17 -24.97
CA PHE A 28 -8.02 1.17 -24.11
C PHE A 28 -8.33 0.86 -22.64
N ASP A 29 -7.30 0.90 -21.81
CA ASP A 29 -7.41 0.87 -20.35
C ASP A 29 -6.53 2.00 -19.80
N PHE A 30 -6.92 2.54 -18.65
CA PHE A 30 -6.24 3.65 -18.00
C PHE A 30 -5.43 3.21 -16.78
N ALA A 31 -5.40 1.90 -16.48
CA ALA A 31 -4.63 1.30 -15.40
C ALA A 31 -3.54 0.37 -15.98
N PRO A 32 -2.39 0.92 -16.42
CA PRO A 32 -1.35 0.15 -17.11
C PRO A 32 -0.83 -1.03 -16.27
N THR A 33 -0.57 -0.81 -14.97
CA THR A 33 -0.15 -1.86 -14.03
C THR A 33 -1.14 -3.04 -14.02
N ARG A 34 -2.45 -2.76 -13.91
CA ARG A 34 -3.49 -3.80 -13.90
C ARG A 34 -3.50 -4.59 -15.20
N VAL A 35 -3.40 -3.90 -16.34
CA VAL A 35 -3.46 -4.56 -17.65
C VAL A 35 -2.31 -5.53 -17.82
N LEU A 36 -1.09 -5.07 -17.55
CA LEU A 36 0.13 -5.86 -17.71
C LEU A 36 0.17 -7.05 -16.74
N GLU A 37 -0.32 -6.88 -15.50
CA GLU A 37 -0.47 -8.00 -14.55
C GLU A 37 -1.49 -9.03 -15.02
N ILE A 38 -2.65 -8.59 -15.53
CA ILE A 38 -3.63 -9.50 -16.12
C ILE A 38 -3.03 -10.18 -17.36
N TYR A 39 -2.19 -9.48 -18.12
CA TYR A 39 -1.54 -10.02 -19.31
C TYR A 39 -0.61 -11.19 -18.97
N ASP A 40 0.27 -10.99 -18.00
CA ASP A 40 1.13 -12.05 -17.45
C ASP A 40 0.32 -13.20 -16.86
N GLN A 41 -0.72 -12.90 -16.07
CA GLN A 41 -1.64 -13.92 -15.54
C GLN A 41 -2.36 -14.69 -16.65
N PHE A 42 -2.66 -14.06 -17.79
CA PHE A 42 -3.31 -14.74 -18.90
C PHE A 42 -2.32 -15.63 -19.66
N ALA A 43 -1.11 -15.15 -19.91
CA ALA A 43 -0.03 -15.91 -20.55
C ALA A 43 0.35 -17.15 -19.72
N ASN A 44 0.38 -17.03 -18.39
CA ASN A 44 0.89 -18.07 -17.50
C ASN A 44 -0.22 -18.85 -16.77
N GLY A 45 -1.35 -18.24 -16.44
CA GLY A 45 -2.38 -18.85 -15.59
C GLY A 45 -3.19 -19.98 -16.24
N LEU A 46 -3.09 -20.16 -17.56
CA LEU A 46 -3.68 -21.30 -18.29
C LEU A 46 -2.69 -22.43 -18.55
N ASN A 47 -1.41 -22.23 -18.26
CA ASN A 47 -0.37 -23.25 -18.41
C ASN A 47 -0.27 -24.08 -17.12
N PRO A 48 -0.60 -25.39 -17.13
CA PRO A 48 -0.60 -26.21 -15.92
C PRO A 48 0.75 -26.25 -15.20
N LYS A 49 1.87 -26.20 -15.94
CA LYS A 49 3.21 -26.14 -15.35
C LYS A 49 3.44 -24.82 -14.63
N ALA A 50 3.00 -23.73 -15.23
CA ALA A 50 3.14 -22.40 -14.64
C ALA A 50 2.32 -22.25 -13.37
N VAL A 51 1.07 -22.75 -13.39
CA VAL A 51 0.19 -22.79 -12.22
C VAL A 51 0.76 -23.67 -11.11
N ALA A 52 1.46 -24.75 -11.46
CA ALA A 52 2.18 -25.59 -10.51
C ALA A 52 3.50 -24.98 -10.00
N GLY A 53 3.89 -23.79 -10.49
CA GLY A 53 5.16 -23.14 -10.13
C GLY A 53 6.40 -23.83 -10.70
N GLU A 54 6.25 -24.65 -11.74
CA GLU A 54 7.30 -25.48 -12.32
C GLU A 54 8.03 -24.81 -13.50
N ILE A 55 7.70 -23.55 -13.82
CA ILE A 55 8.34 -22.81 -14.92
C ILE A 55 9.45 -21.89 -14.42
N THR A 56 10.46 -21.71 -15.25
CA THR A 56 11.52 -20.73 -15.05
C THR A 56 11.05 -19.31 -15.41
N GLU A 57 11.77 -18.28 -14.95
CA GLU A 57 11.50 -16.88 -15.35
C GLU A 57 11.58 -16.71 -16.88
N LYS A 58 12.51 -17.41 -17.53
CA LYS A 58 12.63 -17.40 -18.98
C LYS A 58 11.41 -18.01 -19.68
N GLU A 59 10.91 -19.15 -19.19
CA GLU A 59 9.69 -19.75 -19.75
C GLU A 59 8.46 -18.85 -19.51
N ARG A 60 8.42 -18.12 -18.38
CA ARG A 60 7.38 -17.12 -18.11
C ARG A 60 7.41 -15.98 -19.13
N GLU A 61 8.60 -15.48 -19.45
CA GLU A 61 8.84 -14.45 -20.46
C GLU A 61 8.46 -14.95 -21.87
N GLU A 62 8.89 -16.16 -22.25
CA GLU A 62 8.55 -16.79 -23.54
C GLU A 62 7.02 -16.94 -23.72
N ASN A 63 6.28 -17.30 -22.66
CA ASN A 63 4.81 -17.36 -22.71
C ASN A 63 4.18 -15.98 -22.98
N ILE A 64 4.76 -14.91 -22.42
CA ILE A 64 4.31 -13.54 -22.63
C ILE A 64 4.64 -13.08 -24.06
N GLU A 65 5.82 -13.40 -24.56
CA GLU A 65 6.24 -13.13 -25.94
C GLU A 65 5.28 -13.81 -26.93
N GLU A 66 4.92 -15.08 -26.70
CA GLU A 66 3.92 -15.78 -27.51
C GLU A 66 2.59 -15.01 -27.54
N LEU A 67 2.10 -14.56 -26.38
CA LEU A 67 0.85 -13.81 -26.30
C LEU A 67 0.95 -12.45 -27.02
N LEU A 68 2.07 -11.73 -26.89
CA LEU A 68 2.33 -10.44 -27.56
C LEU A 68 2.30 -10.54 -29.08
N ASN A 69 2.73 -11.68 -29.64
CA ASN A 69 2.59 -11.93 -31.08
C ASN A 69 1.13 -11.94 -31.57
N PHE A 70 0.16 -12.21 -30.68
CA PHE A 70 -1.27 -12.18 -31.00
C PHE A 70 -1.97 -10.90 -30.52
N PHE A 71 -1.57 -10.35 -29.37
CA PHE A 71 -2.17 -9.17 -28.75
C PHE A 71 -1.12 -8.14 -28.35
N PRO A 72 -0.55 -7.39 -29.31
CA PRO A 72 0.44 -6.36 -29.00
C PRO A 72 -0.09 -5.36 -27.98
N VAL A 73 0.75 -5.03 -27.00
CA VAL A 73 0.46 -3.99 -26.00
C VAL A 73 1.27 -2.76 -26.37
N ILE A 74 0.61 -1.61 -26.48
CA ILE A 74 1.25 -0.34 -26.82
C ILE A 74 1.15 0.57 -25.60
N SER A 75 2.27 1.14 -25.16
CA SER A 75 2.34 2.09 -24.05
C SER A 75 3.11 3.34 -24.46
N GLU A 76 2.85 4.45 -23.78
CA GLU A 76 3.66 5.66 -23.85
C GLU A 76 5.01 5.40 -23.16
N ASP A 77 6.11 5.76 -23.81
CA ASP A 77 7.46 5.74 -23.24
C ASP A 77 7.75 7.01 -22.42
N VAL A 78 8.98 7.14 -21.89
CA VAL A 78 9.39 8.31 -21.10
C VAL A 78 9.43 9.64 -21.88
N ASN A 79 9.40 9.60 -23.22
CA ASN A 79 9.42 10.77 -24.10
C ASN A 79 8.02 11.13 -24.62
N GLY A 80 6.99 10.36 -24.27
CA GLY A 80 5.64 10.55 -24.76
C GLY A 80 5.33 9.85 -26.09
N GLU A 81 6.21 8.94 -26.54
CA GLU A 81 6.03 8.18 -27.78
C GLU A 81 5.33 6.85 -27.51
N MET A 82 4.36 6.49 -28.35
CA MET A 82 3.68 5.20 -28.25
C MET A 82 4.56 4.09 -28.83
N VAL A 83 4.98 3.16 -27.98
CA VAL A 83 5.85 2.02 -28.33
C VAL A 83 5.15 0.70 -28.03
N GLU A 84 5.36 -0.30 -28.89
CA GLU A 84 4.97 -1.68 -28.60
C GLU A 84 5.89 -2.25 -27.53
N LEU A 85 5.31 -2.91 -26.53
CA LEU A 85 6.06 -3.51 -25.43
C LEU A 85 6.56 -4.91 -25.80
N ASP A 86 7.78 -5.21 -25.37
CA ASP A 86 8.32 -6.57 -25.35
C ASP A 86 7.97 -7.33 -24.04
N ALA A 87 8.33 -8.61 -23.98
CA ALA A 87 7.99 -9.46 -22.84
C ALA A 87 8.69 -9.03 -21.54
N GLU A 88 9.94 -8.55 -21.62
CA GLU A 88 10.69 -8.02 -20.49
C GLU A 88 9.99 -6.77 -19.93
N GLN A 89 9.55 -5.86 -20.80
CA GLN A 89 8.83 -4.66 -20.42
C GLN A 89 7.47 -4.99 -19.79
N VAL A 90 6.73 -5.97 -20.32
CA VAL A 90 5.47 -6.42 -19.69
C VAL A 90 5.69 -6.94 -18.27
N LEU A 91 6.82 -7.61 -18.00
CA LEU A 91 7.17 -8.13 -16.67
C LEU A 91 7.67 -7.04 -15.70
N THR A 92 8.40 -6.04 -16.21
CA THR A 92 9.12 -5.06 -15.38
C THR A 92 8.34 -3.76 -15.18
N PHE A 93 7.61 -3.28 -16.18
CA PHE A 93 6.86 -2.01 -16.13
C PHE A 93 5.83 -1.95 -14.99
N PRO A 94 5.08 -3.01 -14.65
CA PRO A 94 4.14 -2.96 -13.52
C PRO A 94 4.83 -2.56 -12.22
N ASN A 95 6.02 -3.11 -11.98
CA ASN A 95 6.80 -2.81 -10.77
C ASN A 95 7.38 -1.40 -10.81
N ALA A 96 7.86 -0.93 -11.96
CA ALA A 96 8.38 0.44 -12.12
C ALA A 96 7.28 1.51 -11.95
N LEU A 97 6.11 1.29 -12.55
CA LEU A 97 4.94 2.16 -12.41
C LEU A 97 4.44 2.16 -10.96
N ALA A 98 4.33 0.98 -10.34
CA ALA A 98 3.96 0.87 -8.93
C ALA A 98 5.00 1.56 -8.03
N ALA A 99 6.30 1.41 -8.31
CA ALA A 99 7.38 2.07 -7.57
C ALA A 99 7.26 3.59 -7.61
N THR A 100 6.98 4.16 -8.78
CA THR A 100 6.73 5.61 -8.94
C THR A 100 5.55 6.07 -8.07
N GLU A 101 4.44 5.33 -8.08
CA GLU A 101 3.27 5.62 -7.25
C GLU A 101 3.59 5.49 -5.74
N ILE A 102 4.28 4.42 -5.35
CA ILE A 102 4.71 4.15 -3.97
C ILE A 102 5.56 5.31 -3.46
N VAL A 103 6.55 5.75 -4.23
CA VAL A 103 7.46 6.86 -3.85
C VAL A 103 6.71 8.19 -3.78
N ASN A 104 5.84 8.50 -4.75
CA ASN A 104 5.03 9.72 -4.74
C ASN A 104 4.05 9.78 -3.56
N ALA A 105 3.59 8.62 -3.08
CA ALA A 105 2.77 8.48 -1.88
C ALA A 105 3.61 8.23 -0.61
N CYS A 106 4.93 8.48 -0.68
CA CYS A 106 5.88 8.39 0.42
C CYS A 106 5.82 7.03 1.16
N PHE A 107 5.72 5.93 0.40
CA PHE A 107 5.64 4.54 0.86
C PHE A 107 4.37 4.20 1.68
N MET A 108 3.35 5.06 1.69
CA MET A 108 2.10 4.84 2.44
C MET A 108 0.98 4.26 1.55
N THR A 109 1.30 3.35 0.63
CA THR A 109 0.32 2.69 -0.25
C THR A 109 0.10 1.23 0.14
N ASN A 110 -0.91 0.58 -0.48
CA ASN A 110 -1.11 -0.87 -0.34
C ASN A 110 -0.28 -1.68 -1.35
N LEU A 111 0.42 -1.02 -2.28
CA LEU A 111 1.09 -1.68 -3.40
C LEU A 111 2.34 -2.45 -2.97
N LEU A 112 2.91 -2.11 -1.81
CA LEU A 112 4.05 -2.81 -1.20
C LEU A 112 3.67 -4.17 -0.60
N PHE A 113 2.38 -4.47 -0.45
CA PHE A 113 1.92 -5.72 0.17
C PHE A 113 1.51 -6.74 -0.89
N ASN A 114 1.75 -8.02 -0.59
CA ASN A 114 1.41 -9.13 -1.46
C ASN A 114 -0.01 -9.67 -1.16
N ASP A 115 -0.44 -10.66 -1.95
CA ASP A 115 -1.78 -11.23 -1.88
C ASP A 115 -2.03 -12.12 -0.64
N SER A 116 -1.02 -12.41 0.19
CA SER A 116 -1.21 -13.16 1.45
C SER A 116 -2.16 -12.43 2.40
N LEU A 117 -2.25 -11.09 2.28
CA LEU A 117 -3.24 -10.30 3.00
C LEU A 117 -4.68 -10.71 2.67
N LYS A 118 -4.99 -11.29 1.51
CA LYS A 118 -6.35 -11.80 1.19
C LYS A 118 -6.75 -13.04 1.99
N GLY A 119 -5.97 -13.44 2.99
CA GLY A 119 -6.21 -14.58 3.85
C GLY A 119 -5.91 -14.28 5.31
N VAL A 120 -6.15 -13.05 5.79
CA VAL A 120 -5.82 -12.64 7.18
C VAL A 120 -6.35 -13.56 8.28
N PHE A 121 -7.44 -14.29 8.07
CA PHE A 121 -7.94 -15.27 9.04
C PHE A 121 -6.99 -16.48 9.23
N ASN A 122 -6.08 -16.71 8.28
CA ASN A 122 -5.02 -17.74 8.39
C ASN A 122 -3.72 -17.19 9.01
N PHE A 123 -3.72 -15.94 9.47
CA PHE A 123 -2.53 -15.38 10.11
C PHE A 123 -2.35 -16.04 11.47
N PRO A 124 -1.14 -16.56 11.78
CA PRO A 124 -0.84 -17.11 13.09
C PRO A 124 -0.89 -15.99 14.15
N GLN A 125 -1.12 -16.38 15.41
CA GLN A 125 -1.23 -15.43 16.52
C GLN A 125 0.04 -14.58 16.66
N GLU A 126 1.21 -15.17 16.41
CA GLU A 126 2.49 -14.49 16.46
C GLU A 126 2.55 -13.30 15.47
N VAL A 127 1.95 -13.42 14.29
CA VAL A 127 1.88 -12.31 13.31
C VAL A 127 0.92 -11.22 13.80
N GLU A 128 -0.23 -11.61 14.38
CA GLU A 128 -1.19 -10.67 14.96
C GLU A 128 -0.57 -9.87 16.13
N ASP A 129 0.21 -10.54 16.98
CA ASP A 129 0.94 -9.92 18.09
C ASP A 129 2.00 -8.91 17.61
N ILE A 130 2.75 -9.25 16.55
CA ILE A 130 3.71 -8.33 15.91
C ILE A 130 2.97 -7.10 15.36
N LEU A 131 1.88 -7.30 14.62
CA LEU A 131 1.08 -6.22 14.04
C LEU A 131 0.50 -5.30 15.11
N ASN A 132 0.10 -5.85 16.27
CA ASN A 132 -0.43 -5.07 17.40
C ASN A 132 0.60 -4.15 18.08
N LYS A 133 1.91 -4.38 17.89
CA LYS A 133 2.95 -3.46 18.35
C LYS A 133 3.05 -2.21 17.49
N MET A 134 2.61 -2.28 16.23
CA MET A 134 2.68 -1.16 15.29
C MET A 134 1.51 -0.19 15.47
N PRO A 135 1.73 1.12 15.39
CA PRO A 135 0.64 2.08 15.37
C PRO A 135 -0.12 2.05 14.03
N GLU A 136 -1.35 2.56 14.01
CA GLU A 136 -2.13 2.65 12.77
C GLU A 136 -1.70 3.84 11.89
N GLU A 137 -1.52 3.61 10.59
CA GLU A 137 -1.29 4.65 9.57
C GLU A 137 -2.34 4.58 8.45
N LYS A 138 -3.24 5.57 8.44
CA LYS A 138 -4.44 5.58 7.59
C LYS A 138 -4.17 6.33 6.28
N ASN A 139 -4.49 5.67 5.16
CA ASN A 139 -4.35 6.28 3.83
C ASN A 139 -5.47 7.30 3.52
N LYS A 140 -6.62 7.27 4.24
CA LYS A 140 -7.70 8.30 4.18
C LYS A 140 -8.44 8.45 5.52
N ARG A 141 -8.97 9.65 5.79
CA ARG A 141 -9.70 10.02 7.02
C ARG A 141 -11.09 9.39 7.11
N THR A 142 -11.22 8.14 7.55
CA THR A 142 -12.51 7.63 8.07
C THR A 142 -12.28 6.26 8.66
N HIS A 143 -12.00 6.17 9.96
CA HIS A 143 -12.38 5.08 10.88
C HIS A 143 -11.85 5.47 12.27
N GLN A 144 -12.64 5.28 13.33
CA GLN A 144 -12.15 5.43 14.71
C GLN A 144 -10.99 4.45 14.91
N ALA A 145 -9.86 4.91 15.46
CA ALA A 145 -8.73 4.04 15.77
C ALA A 145 -9.18 2.98 16.77
N ARG A 146 -9.06 1.69 16.40
CA ARG A 146 -9.21 0.59 17.34
C ARG A 146 -7.86 0.37 18.00
N ARG A 147 -7.85 0.12 19.31
CA ARG A 147 -6.58 -0.03 20.05
C ARG A 147 -5.86 -1.34 19.75
N GLU A 148 -6.58 -2.36 19.28
CA GLU A 148 -6.07 -3.72 19.10
C GLU A 148 -6.68 -4.33 17.84
N LEU A 149 -5.83 -4.93 17.01
CA LEU A 149 -6.20 -5.82 15.93
C LEU A 149 -6.67 -7.13 16.55
N ASP A 150 -7.87 -7.54 16.16
CA ASP A 150 -8.51 -8.79 16.57
C ASP A 150 -8.95 -9.51 15.29
N LEU A 151 -8.27 -10.59 14.95
CA LEU A 151 -8.56 -11.42 13.79
C LEU A 151 -9.56 -12.55 14.11
N ASP A 152 -9.94 -12.76 15.37
CA ASP A 152 -10.91 -13.79 15.76
C ASP A 152 -12.29 -13.55 15.16
N GLU A 153 -12.68 -12.28 14.98
CA GLU A 153 -13.92 -11.94 14.27
C GLU A 153 -13.91 -12.50 12.83
N ALA A 154 -12.77 -12.42 12.15
CA ALA A 154 -12.60 -12.94 10.78
C ALA A 154 -12.54 -14.47 10.77
N ARG A 155 -11.76 -15.06 11.69
CA ARG A 155 -11.66 -16.53 11.87
C ARG A 155 -13.03 -17.13 12.13
N LYS A 156 -13.77 -16.55 13.07
CA LYS A 156 -15.13 -16.99 13.44
C LYS A 156 -16.10 -16.84 12.28
N ALA A 157 -16.12 -15.69 11.60
CA ALA A 157 -17.00 -15.49 10.45
C ALA A 157 -16.75 -16.57 9.37
N ASN A 158 -15.48 -16.86 9.07
CA ASN A 158 -15.13 -17.89 8.09
C ASN A 158 -15.48 -19.31 8.55
N ASN A 159 -15.19 -19.67 9.81
CA ASN A 159 -15.48 -20.99 10.36
C ASN A 159 -16.98 -21.26 10.48
N ASP A 160 -17.76 -20.26 10.88
CA ASP A 160 -19.21 -20.39 11.05
C ASP A 160 -19.96 -20.34 9.71
N LYS A 161 -19.31 -19.98 8.59
CA LYS A 161 -19.94 -19.78 7.27
C LYS A 161 -20.82 -20.96 6.85
N ALA A 162 -20.26 -22.18 6.82
CA ALA A 162 -21.00 -23.37 6.39
C ALA A 162 -22.16 -23.71 7.34
N THR A 163 -21.95 -23.54 8.65
CA THR A 163 -22.99 -23.72 9.66
C THR A 163 -24.13 -22.72 9.47
N ASN A 164 -23.80 -21.44 9.24
CA ASN A 164 -24.77 -20.37 9.02
C ASN A 164 -25.54 -20.57 7.71
N ILE A 165 -24.88 -21.03 6.64
CA ILE A 165 -25.55 -21.38 5.38
C ILE A 165 -26.61 -22.45 5.64
N ASN A 166 -26.24 -23.54 6.31
CA ASN A 166 -27.16 -24.65 6.59
C ASN A 166 -28.32 -24.21 7.50
N GLN A 167 -28.02 -23.47 8.57
CA GLN A 167 -29.04 -22.98 9.51
C GLN A 167 -30.00 -21.99 8.87
N ASN A 168 -29.49 -20.97 8.16
CA ASN A 168 -30.32 -19.93 7.54
C ASN A 168 -31.12 -20.48 6.36
N THR A 169 -30.56 -21.42 5.58
CA THR A 169 -31.31 -22.16 4.57
C THR A 169 -32.48 -22.92 5.21
N GLY A 170 -32.22 -23.63 6.32
CA GLY A 170 -33.27 -24.33 7.06
C GLY A 170 -34.34 -23.41 7.64
N ILE A 171 -33.96 -22.26 8.19
CA ILE A 171 -34.87 -21.24 8.75
C ILE A 171 -35.78 -20.67 7.66
N ILE A 172 -35.22 -20.36 6.49
CA ILE A 172 -35.98 -19.77 5.38
C ILE A 172 -36.92 -20.81 4.79
N LEU A 173 -36.43 -22.02 4.48
CA LEU A 173 -37.26 -23.09 3.92
C LEU A 173 -38.37 -23.55 4.89
N GLY A 174 -38.10 -23.53 6.19
CA GLY A 174 -39.01 -23.97 7.24
C GLY A 174 -39.50 -25.41 7.05
N GLU A 175 -40.74 -25.68 7.49
CA GLU A 175 -41.45 -26.88 7.03
C GLU A 175 -41.70 -26.73 5.53
N LYS A 176 -41.26 -27.69 4.71
CA LYS A 176 -41.25 -27.64 3.24
C LYS A 176 -42.66 -27.71 2.59
N ILE A 177 -43.65 -27.05 3.20
CA ILE A 177 -45.04 -26.90 2.76
C ILE A 177 -45.13 -26.30 1.35
N PHE A 178 -44.15 -25.46 0.98
CA PHE A 178 -44.06 -24.91 -0.36
C PHE A 178 -43.99 -25.99 -1.45
N LYS A 179 -43.40 -27.16 -1.17
CA LYS A 179 -43.35 -28.28 -2.14
C LYS A 179 -44.73 -28.77 -2.48
N THR A 180 -45.52 -29.10 -1.47
CA THR A 180 -46.90 -29.57 -1.64
C THR A 180 -47.78 -28.50 -2.30
N ASN A 181 -47.56 -27.22 -1.98
CA ASN A 181 -48.26 -26.12 -2.64
C ASN A 181 -47.88 -26.02 -4.13
N VAL A 182 -46.59 -26.09 -4.48
CA VAL A 182 -46.13 -26.11 -5.87
C VAL A 182 -46.75 -27.29 -6.63
N GLU A 183 -46.67 -28.49 -6.07
CA GLU A 183 -47.21 -29.71 -6.70
C GLU A 183 -48.70 -29.55 -7.00
N ARG A 184 -49.47 -29.04 -6.04
CA ARG A 184 -50.91 -28.80 -6.19
C ARG A 184 -51.22 -27.73 -7.24
N GLU A 185 -50.51 -26.59 -7.23
CA GLU A 185 -50.76 -25.53 -8.22
C GLU A 185 -50.38 -25.98 -9.63
N VAL A 186 -49.30 -26.76 -9.79
CA VAL A 186 -48.90 -27.35 -11.08
C VAL A 186 -49.94 -28.36 -11.58
N GLU A 187 -50.45 -29.24 -10.70
CA GLU A 187 -51.53 -30.19 -11.05
C GLU A 187 -52.78 -29.48 -11.54
N ASN A 188 -53.25 -28.49 -10.78
CA ASN A 188 -54.43 -27.71 -11.14
C ASN A 188 -54.28 -27.04 -12.51
N LEU A 189 -53.11 -26.48 -12.81
CA LEU A 189 -52.86 -25.81 -14.09
C LEU A 189 -52.81 -26.80 -15.28
N LEU A 190 -52.26 -27.99 -15.08
CA LEU A 190 -52.19 -29.03 -16.12
C LEU A 190 -53.56 -29.64 -16.43
N GLU A 191 -54.41 -29.83 -15.40
CA GLU A 191 -55.79 -30.33 -15.58
C GLU A 191 -56.67 -29.35 -16.36
N LEU A 192 -56.46 -28.04 -16.19
CA LEU A 192 -57.27 -27.00 -16.83
C LEU A 192 -56.91 -26.76 -18.31
N ASN A 193 -55.68 -27.09 -18.73
CA ASN A 193 -55.11 -26.61 -20.00
C ASN A 193 -54.61 -27.74 -20.94
N ASN A 194 -55.25 -28.92 -20.93
CA ASN A 194 -54.92 -30.04 -21.84
C ASN A 194 -53.42 -30.37 -21.89
N GLU A 195 -52.77 -30.56 -20.73
CA GLU A 195 -51.34 -30.91 -20.62
C GLU A 195 -50.34 -29.84 -21.11
N GLN A 196 -50.80 -28.61 -21.41
CA GLN A 196 -49.94 -27.44 -21.59
C GLN A 196 -50.02 -26.51 -20.37
N ILE A 197 -48.95 -25.76 -20.11
CA ILE A 197 -48.91 -24.82 -18.99
C ILE A 197 -48.79 -23.38 -19.48
N ASN A 198 -49.65 -22.49 -18.99
CA ASN A 198 -49.49 -21.07 -19.24
C ASN A 198 -48.34 -20.54 -18.37
N ALA A 199 -47.26 -20.11 -19.01
CA ALA A 199 -46.06 -19.66 -18.31
C ALA A 199 -46.33 -18.49 -17.35
N ASN A 200 -47.19 -17.53 -17.74
CA ASN A 200 -47.51 -16.38 -16.90
C ASN A 200 -48.35 -16.78 -15.67
N GLU A 201 -49.32 -17.67 -15.85
CA GLU A 201 -50.14 -18.17 -14.73
C GLU A 201 -49.30 -19.02 -13.77
N LEU A 202 -48.42 -19.88 -14.30
CA LEU A 202 -47.49 -20.66 -13.47
C LEU A 202 -46.58 -19.75 -12.66
N THR A 203 -45.96 -18.77 -13.30
CA THR A 203 -45.13 -17.77 -12.64
C THR A 203 -45.88 -17.06 -11.51
N GLU A 204 -47.12 -16.59 -11.75
CA GLU A 204 -47.92 -15.91 -10.73
C GLU A 204 -48.17 -16.83 -9.52
N LYS A 205 -48.59 -18.08 -9.76
CA LYS A 205 -48.85 -19.07 -8.70
C LYS A 205 -47.61 -19.43 -7.90
N VAL A 206 -46.51 -19.74 -8.58
CA VAL A 206 -45.23 -20.10 -7.95
C VAL A 206 -44.69 -18.92 -7.14
N THR A 207 -44.85 -17.70 -7.65
CA THR A 207 -44.46 -16.48 -6.95
C THR A 207 -45.22 -16.31 -5.64
N VAL A 208 -46.54 -16.52 -5.64
CA VAL A 208 -47.36 -16.50 -4.40
C VAL A 208 -46.89 -17.56 -3.41
N VAL A 209 -46.53 -18.76 -3.89
CA VAL A 209 -45.98 -19.83 -3.03
C VAL A 209 -44.60 -19.43 -2.45
N ALA A 210 -43.81 -18.65 -3.19
CA ALA A 210 -42.50 -18.18 -2.76
C ALA A 210 -42.54 -16.94 -1.84
N GLU A 211 -43.63 -16.18 -1.80
CA GLU A 211 -43.73 -14.94 -1.00
C GLU A 211 -43.38 -15.10 0.49
N PRO A 212 -43.87 -16.13 1.20
CA PRO A 212 -43.49 -16.36 2.60
C PRO A 212 -41.98 -16.62 2.77
N LEU A 213 -41.37 -17.33 1.81
CA LEU A 213 -39.93 -17.61 1.80
C LEU A 213 -39.13 -16.31 1.56
N ILE A 214 -39.59 -15.45 0.66
CA ILE A 214 -38.98 -14.14 0.38
C ILE A 214 -39.07 -13.22 1.61
N GLU A 215 -40.22 -13.19 2.29
CA GLU A 215 -40.36 -12.43 3.55
C GLU A 215 -39.45 -12.98 4.65
N LYS A 216 -39.29 -14.31 4.75
CA LYS A 216 -38.36 -14.91 5.72
C LYS A 216 -36.90 -14.59 5.39
N TYR A 217 -36.52 -14.66 4.11
CA TYR A 217 -35.20 -14.22 3.63
C TYR A 217 -34.93 -12.75 3.99
N LYS A 218 -35.92 -11.89 3.76
CA LYS A 218 -35.85 -10.46 4.11
C LYS A 218 -35.68 -10.25 5.60
N GLU A 219 -36.35 -11.02 6.45
CA GLU A 219 -36.20 -10.95 7.91
C GLU A 219 -34.79 -11.38 8.36
N VAL A 220 -34.31 -12.54 7.88
CA VAL A 220 -33.01 -13.12 8.26
C VAL A 220 -31.85 -12.22 7.87
N TYR A 221 -31.88 -11.66 6.67
CA TYR A 221 -30.78 -10.83 6.13
C TYR A 221 -31.02 -9.33 6.23
N LYS A 222 -32.19 -8.90 6.71
CA LYS A 222 -32.64 -7.50 6.66
C LYS A 222 -32.55 -6.93 5.24
N ALA A 223 -32.90 -7.75 4.24
CA ALA A 223 -32.79 -7.38 2.83
C ALA A 223 -33.66 -6.17 2.50
N THR A 224 -33.17 -5.34 1.59
CA THR A 224 -33.91 -4.18 1.09
C THR A 224 -35.05 -4.61 0.16
N ILE A 225 -36.01 -3.70 -0.04
CA ILE A 225 -37.12 -3.94 -0.98
C ILE A 225 -36.59 -4.19 -2.40
N ALA A 226 -35.52 -3.49 -2.79
CA ALA A 226 -34.87 -3.67 -4.08
C ALA A 226 -34.30 -5.09 -4.26
N GLU A 227 -33.59 -5.60 -3.24
CA GLU A 227 -33.05 -6.97 -3.26
C GLU A 227 -34.16 -8.02 -3.33
N THR A 228 -35.24 -7.86 -2.54
CA THR A 228 -36.37 -8.81 -2.59
C THR A 228 -37.11 -8.79 -3.93
N ASN A 229 -37.20 -7.61 -4.58
CA ASN A 229 -37.80 -7.49 -5.89
C ASN A 229 -36.94 -8.14 -6.98
N GLU A 230 -35.62 -7.99 -6.89
CA GLU A 230 -34.69 -8.63 -7.82
C GLU A 230 -34.74 -10.16 -7.71
N VAL A 231 -34.74 -10.68 -6.48
CA VAL A 231 -34.97 -12.11 -6.22
C VAL A 231 -36.29 -12.60 -6.83
N LYS A 232 -37.38 -11.87 -6.61
CA LYS A 232 -38.72 -12.20 -7.15
C LYS A 232 -38.69 -12.25 -8.68
N LYS A 233 -37.98 -11.32 -9.31
CA LYS A 233 -37.79 -11.24 -10.75
C LYS A 233 -36.96 -12.42 -11.28
N GLN A 234 -35.84 -12.75 -10.65
CA GLN A 234 -34.99 -13.89 -11.06
C GLN A 234 -35.74 -15.22 -10.96
N LEU A 235 -36.50 -15.44 -9.88
CA LEU A 235 -37.35 -16.61 -9.74
C LEU A 235 -38.44 -16.65 -10.81
N THR A 236 -39.07 -15.51 -11.09
CA THR A 236 -40.09 -15.37 -12.14
C THR A 236 -39.54 -15.76 -13.51
N GLU A 237 -38.38 -15.24 -13.88
CA GLU A 237 -37.70 -15.55 -15.15
C GLU A 237 -37.35 -17.04 -15.22
N LYS A 238 -36.81 -17.61 -14.14
CA LYS A 238 -36.46 -19.04 -14.07
C LYS A 238 -37.67 -19.97 -14.23
N VAL A 239 -38.77 -19.66 -13.53
CA VAL A 239 -40.02 -20.44 -13.63
C VAL A 239 -40.62 -20.35 -15.03
N LYS A 240 -40.51 -19.18 -15.68
CA LYS A 240 -40.95 -18.98 -17.05
C LYS A 240 -40.15 -19.83 -18.04
N GLU A 241 -38.82 -19.89 -17.90
CA GLU A 241 -37.95 -20.77 -18.70
C GLU A 241 -38.35 -22.24 -18.52
N ILE A 242 -38.57 -22.68 -17.28
CA ILE A 242 -38.99 -24.06 -16.98
C ILE A 242 -40.35 -24.39 -17.64
N ALA A 243 -41.29 -23.43 -17.63
CA ALA A 243 -42.59 -23.60 -18.27
C ALA A 243 -42.47 -23.73 -19.80
N GLU A 244 -41.65 -22.88 -20.43
CA GLU A 244 -41.40 -22.90 -21.87
C GLU A 244 -40.69 -24.20 -22.29
N GLU A 245 -39.70 -24.65 -21.50
CA GLU A 245 -39.02 -25.94 -21.70
C GLU A 245 -40.04 -27.09 -21.65
N TYR A 246 -40.88 -27.14 -20.62
CA TYR A 246 -41.93 -28.16 -20.51
C TYR A 246 -42.90 -28.13 -21.71
N ASN A 247 -43.35 -26.94 -22.13
CA ASN A 247 -44.27 -26.79 -23.26
C ASN A 247 -43.65 -27.17 -24.60
N SER A 248 -42.34 -27.02 -24.76
CA SER A 248 -41.62 -27.39 -25.99
C SER A 248 -41.17 -28.86 -26.04
N ALA A 249 -41.15 -29.56 -24.90
CA ALA A 249 -40.70 -30.95 -24.84
C ALA A 249 -41.63 -31.95 -25.56
N ASP A 250 -41.06 -32.94 -26.25
CA ASP A 250 -41.81 -34.00 -26.94
C ASP A 250 -42.56 -34.93 -25.97
N ILE A 251 -41.99 -35.14 -24.77
CA ILE A 251 -42.58 -35.94 -23.70
C ILE A 251 -42.91 -35.01 -22.53
N LYS A 252 -44.19 -34.93 -22.18
CA LYS A 252 -44.69 -34.13 -21.06
C LYS A 252 -44.54 -34.89 -19.75
N ASP A 253 -43.46 -34.62 -19.01
CA ASP A 253 -43.24 -35.19 -17.67
C ASP A 253 -43.63 -34.19 -16.58
N SER A 254 -44.83 -34.36 -16.03
CA SER A 254 -45.35 -33.52 -14.94
C SER A 254 -44.53 -33.66 -13.65
N ALA A 255 -43.98 -34.84 -13.36
CA ALA A 255 -43.17 -35.06 -12.17
C ALA A 255 -41.84 -34.28 -12.28
N ALA A 256 -41.19 -34.34 -13.45
CA ALA A 256 -39.99 -33.57 -13.73
C ALA A 256 -40.25 -32.05 -13.66
N LEU A 257 -41.40 -31.58 -14.16
CA LEU A 257 -41.77 -30.16 -14.06
C LEU A 257 -41.91 -29.70 -12.59
N LYS A 258 -42.66 -30.44 -11.77
CA LYS A 258 -42.84 -30.14 -10.35
C LYS A 258 -41.49 -30.10 -9.63
N GLN A 259 -40.64 -31.09 -9.90
CA GLN A 259 -39.30 -31.16 -9.33
C GLN A 259 -38.45 -29.93 -9.72
N LYS A 260 -38.41 -29.57 -11.00
CA LYS A 260 -37.65 -28.40 -11.47
C LYS A 260 -38.11 -27.09 -10.82
N ILE A 261 -39.42 -26.89 -10.62
CA ILE A 261 -39.95 -25.69 -9.96
C ILE A 261 -39.59 -25.70 -8.47
N VAL A 262 -39.67 -26.85 -7.81
CA VAL A 262 -39.26 -27.02 -6.42
C VAL A 262 -37.76 -26.73 -6.26
N GLU A 263 -36.92 -27.23 -7.16
CA GLU A 263 -35.48 -26.97 -7.20
C GLU A 263 -35.18 -25.48 -7.48
N ALA A 264 -35.95 -24.82 -8.35
CA ALA A 264 -35.82 -23.39 -8.59
C ALA A 264 -36.08 -22.55 -7.32
N ILE A 265 -37.03 -22.97 -6.48
CA ILE A 265 -37.26 -22.31 -5.18
C ILE A 265 -36.18 -22.69 -4.16
N GLU A 266 -35.91 -23.98 -4.00
CA GLU A 266 -35.08 -24.50 -2.91
C GLU A 266 -33.59 -24.24 -3.12
N ILE A 267 -33.11 -24.44 -4.35
CA ILE A 267 -31.69 -24.35 -4.71
C ILE A 267 -31.42 -22.98 -5.33
N ASP A 268 -32.03 -22.69 -6.48
CA ASP A 268 -31.68 -21.51 -7.29
C ASP A 268 -32.02 -20.20 -6.57
N PHE A 269 -33.13 -20.17 -5.82
CA PHE A 269 -33.46 -19.07 -4.94
C PHE A 269 -32.82 -19.25 -3.56
N VAL A 270 -33.37 -20.10 -2.68
CA VAL A 270 -33.04 -20.02 -1.24
C VAL A 270 -31.58 -20.37 -0.98
N SER A 271 -31.10 -21.54 -1.43
CA SER A 271 -29.74 -21.99 -1.11
C SER A 271 -28.66 -21.08 -1.70
N ASN A 272 -28.83 -20.64 -2.95
CA ASN A 272 -27.88 -19.75 -3.60
C ASN A 272 -27.89 -18.35 -2.97
N GLN A 273 -29.06 -17.77 -2.67
CA GLN A 273 -29.14 -16.45 -2.02
C GLN A 273 -28.58 -16.46 -0.61
N VAL A 274 -28.82 -17.53 0.15
CA VAL A 274 -28.22 -17.72 1.48
C VAL A 274 -26.71 -17.83 1.37
N THR A 275 -26.21 -18.66 0.45
CA THR A 275 -24.76 -18.84 0.23
C THR A 275 -24.10 -17.52 -0.14
N GLN A 276 -24.64 -16.81 -1.12
CA GLN A 276 -24.16 -15.49 -1.53
C GLN A 276 -24.13 -14.51 -0.34
N LYS A 277 -25.21 -14.45 0.46
CA LYS A 277 -25.26 -13.52 1.59
C LYS A 277 -24.30 -13.88 2.73
N GLU A 278 -24.07 -15.15 3.00
CA GLU A 278 -23.07 -15.55 4.00
C GLU A 278 -21.63 -15.32 3.48
N GLU A 279 -21.38 -15.52 2.19
CA GLU A 279 -20.11 -15.16 1.55
C GLU A 279 -19.85 -13.65 1.60
N GLU A 280 -20.83 -12.82 1.22
CA GLU A 280 -20.74 -11.35 1.31
C GLU A 280 -20.45 -10.86 2.73
N LYS A 281 -21.06 -11.50 3.75
CA LYS A 281 -20.80 -11.17 5.16
C LYS A 281 -19.35 -11.48 5.54
N VAL A 282 -18.85 -12.66 5.17
CA VAL A 282 -17.48 -13.10 5.48
C VAL A 282 -16.48 -12.19 4.78
N GLU A 283 -16.67 -11.94 3.48
CA GLU A 283 -15.79 -11.06 2.68
C GLU A 283 -15.75 -9.65 3.26
N LYS A 284 -16.88 -9.12 3.73
CA LYS A 284 -16.94 -7.79 4.35
C LYS A 284 -16.13 -7.72 5.65
N VAL A 285 -16.28 -8.70 6.53
CA VAL A 285 -15.50 -8.77 7.78
C VAL A 285 -14.02 -8.90 7.44
N GLN A 286 -13.70 -9.82 6.53
CA GLN A 286 -12.34 -10.07 6.09
C GLN A 286 -11.69 -8.81 5.55
N LYS A 287 -12.29 -8.15 4.55
CA LYS A 287 -11.77 -6.92 3.95
C LYS A 287 -11.53 -5.82 4.99
N THR A 288 -12.42 -5.71 5.98
CA THR A 288 -12.23 -4.76 7.09
C THR A 288 -10.97 -5.08 7.88
N LYS A 289 -10.72 -6.35 8.20
CA LYS A 289 -9.51 -6.79 8.91
C LYS A 289 -8.25 -6.69 8.07
N GLU A 290 -8.32 -6.98 6.78
CA GLU A 290 -7.21 -6.74 5.86
C GLU A 290 -6.80 -5.27 5.83
N ASP A 291 -7.77 -4.35 5.85
CA ASP A 291 -7.51 -2.92 5.89
C ASP A 291 -6.90 -2.50 7.25
N GLU A 292 -7.33 -3.08 8.38
CA GLU A 292 -6.71 -2.87 9.70
C GLU A 292 -5.25 -3.36 9.74
N VAL A 293 -4.93 -4.48 9.06
CA VAL A 293 -3.55 -4.99 8.89
C VAL A 293 -2.73 -4.04 8.01
N ARG A 294 -3.27 -3.60 6.87
CA ARG A 294 -2.60 -2.64 5.97
C ARG A 294 -2.31 -1.31 6.66
N ASP A 295 -3.20 -0.82 7.53
CA ASP A 295 -2.97 0.38 8.34
C ASP A 295 -1.70 0.25 9.19
N ARG A 296 -1.49 -0.90 9.84
CA ARG A 296 -0.31 -1.18 10.67
C ARG A 296 0.96 -1.32 9.84
N LEU A 297 0.90 -2.11 8.78
CA LEU A 297 2.04 -2.29 7.86
C LEU A 297 2.45 -0.97 7.20
N ARG A 298 1.51 -0.05 6.92
CA ARG A 298 1.85 1.29 6.42
C ARG A 298 2.62 2.12 7.43
N SER A 299 2.39 1.94 8.72
CA SER A 299 3.19 2.62 9.74
C SER A 299 4.64 2.15 9.71
N PHE A 300 4.87 0.86 9.41
CA PHE A 300 6.21 0.36 9.14
C PHE A 300 6.78 0.96 7.85
N THR A 301 6.07 0.86 6.71
CA THR A 301 6.60 1.29 5.41
C THR A 301 6.87 2.80 5.34
N ARG A 302 6.20 3.62 6.16
CA ARG A 302 6.48 5.06 6.35
C ARG A 302 7.93 5.36 6.76
N THR A 303 8.60 4.42 7.42
CA THR A 303 9.98 4.58 7.90
C THR A 303 11.04 4.28 6.84
N ILE A 304 10.66 3.57 5.77
CA ILE A 304 11.58 3.05 4.75
C ILE A 304 12.41 4.14 4.06
N PRO A 305 11.86 5.30 3.65
CA PRO A 305 12.65 6.39 3.10
C PRO A 305 13.82 6.82 3.99
N MET A 306 13.64 6.82 5.32
CA MET A 306 14.70 7.18 6.26
C MET A 306 15.81 6.12 6.29
N PHE A 307 15.46 4.84 6.24
CA PHE A 307 16.46 3.78 6.16
C PHE A 307 17.24 3.82 4.84
N ILE A 308 16.58 4.17 3.72
CA ILE A 308 17.27 4.36 2.45
C ILE A 308 18.28 5.52 2.55
N MET A 309 17.86 6.68 3.07
CA MET A 309 18.73 7.83 3.28
C MET A 309 19.90 7.54 4.24
N ALA A 310 19.65 6.76 5.30
CA ALA A 310 20.69 6.38 6.26
C ALA A 310 21.74 5.44 5.67
N ASN A 311 21.36 4.61 4.70
CA ASN A 311 22.22 3.61 4.06
C ASN A 311 22.79 4.07 2.71
N ASP A 312 22.68 5.36 2.35
CA ASP A 312 22.97 5.85 0.99
C ASP A 312 24.39 5.57 0.48
N SER A 313 25.35 5.38 1.39
CA SER A 313 26.73 4.98 1.04
C SER A 313 26.85 3.57 0.47
N LYS A 314 25.80 2.74 0.57
CA LYS A 314 25.79 1.39 0.01
C LYS A 314 25.55 1.43 -1.49
N GLU A 315 26.26 0.55 -2.19
CA GLU A 315 26.09 0.35 -3.64
C GLU A 315 24.66 -0.14 -3.95
N GLU A 316 24.17 -1.11 -3.17
CA GLU A 316 22.85 -1.71 -3.34
C GLU A 316 22.05 -1.72 -2.02
N ILE A 317 20.80 -1.26 -2.10
CA ILE A 317 19.85 -1.28 -0.98
C ILE A 317 18.60 -2.03 -1.44
N THR A 318 18.19 -3.04 -0.67
CA THR A 318 17.01 -3.88 -0.92
C THR A 318 16.27 -4.15 0.39
N ILE A 319 15.07 -4.72 0.30
CA ILE A 319 14.30 -5.21 1.45
C ILE A 319 15.07 -6.26 2.28
N ASP A 320 16.08 -6.91 1.68
CA ASP A 320 16.87 -7.95 2.34
C ASP A 320 18.01 -7.37 3.20
N ASN A 321 18.40 -6.11 2.97
CA ASN A 321 19.65 -5.57 3.52
C ASN A 321 19.58 -4.18 4.17
N PHE A 322 18.48 -3.42 4.02
CA PHE A 322 18.41 -2.04 4.52
C PHE A 322 18.51 -1.96 6.05
N ASP A 323 18.12 -3.01 6.75
CA ASP A 323 18.10 -3.08 8.21
C ASP A 323 19.44 -3.54 8.81
N ILE A 324 20.35 -4.13 8.02
CA ILE A 324 21.56 -4.79 8.53
C ILE A 324 22.44 -3.87 9.37
N GLU A 325 22.70 -2.65 8.90
CA GLU A 325 23.60 -1.69 9.57
C GLU A 325 22.87 -0.75 10.55
N ILE A 326 21.56 -0.93 10.70
CA ILE A 326 20.76 -0.16 11.64
C ILE A 326 20.93 -0.78 13.03
N ASP A 327 21.11 0.01 14.07
CA ASP A 327 21.13 -0.51 15.44
C ASP A 327 19.76 -1.10 15.84
N GLU A 328 19.73 -2.14 16.69
CA GLU A 328 18.48 -2.81 17.08
C GLU A 328 17.51 -1.88 17.82
N ASP A 329 18.01 -1.09 18.77
CA ASP A 329 17.20 -0.15 19.54
C ASP A 329 16.66 0.96 18.64
N ALA A 330 17.49 1.45 17.71
CA ALA A 330 17.09 2.47 16.75
C ALA A 330 16.04 1.95 15.74
N PHE A 331 16.17 0.69 15.29
CA PHE A 331 15.17 0.05 14.44
C PHE A 331 13.85 -0.11 15.19
N LEU A 332 13.90 -0.59 16.43
CA LEU A 332 12.73 -0.77 17.28
C LEU A 332 12.02 0.56 17.57
N GLU A 333 12.76 1.62 17.91
CA GLU A 333 12.20 2.95 18.17
C GLU A 333 11.41 3.47 16.95
N LEU A 334 11.98 3.31 15.75
CA LEU A 334 11.37 3.82 14.52
C LEU A 334 10.18 2.97 14.04
N THR A 335 10.27 1.65 14.16
CA THR A 335 9.31 0.72 13.53
C THR A 335 8.31 0.11 14.49
N SER A 336 8.55 0.22 15.80
CA SER A 336 7.81 -0.44 16.89
C SER A 336 7.91 -1.97 16.91
N ILE A 337 8.76 -2.57 16.08
CA ILE A 337 9.02 -4.02 16.05
C ILE A 337 10.52 -4.32 15.99
N THR A 338 10.93 -5.53 16.36
CA THR A 338 12.33 -5.95 16.23
C THR A 338 12.68 -6.29 14.78
N LYS A 339 13.97 -6.41 14.48
CA LYS A 339 14.42 -6.90 13.15
C LYS A 339 13.97 -8.33 12.89
N GLU A 340 14.00 -9.19 13.91
CA GLU A 340 13.53 -10.58 13.81
C GLU A 340 12.05 -10.63 13.43
N GLU A 341 11.22 -9.80 14.07
CA GLU A 341 9.79 -9.69 13.75
C GLU A 341 9.56 -9.13 12.34
N PHE A 342 10.39 -8.16 11.92
CA PHE A 342 10.38 -7.69 10.54
C PHE A 342 10.71 -8.82 9.56
N HIS A 343 11.75 -9.63 9.83
CA HIS A 343 12.11 -10.77 9.00
C HIS A 343 11.01 -11.81 8.96
N MET A 344 10.30 -12.06 10.07
CA MET A 344 9.10 -12.93 10.06
C MET A 344 8.01 -12.39 9.13
N LEU A 345 7.76 -11.08 9.12
CA LEU A 345 6.81 -10.45 8.19
C LEU A 345 7.31 -10.40 6.74
N ARG A 346 8.63 -10.36 6.52
CA ARG A 346 9.25 -10.34 5.19
C ARG A 346 9.33 -11.72 4.55
N ASP A 347 9.93 -12.66 5.26
CA ASP A 347 10.34 -13.96 4.74
C ASP A 347 9.28 -15.03 5.01
N GLY A 348 8.44 -14.82 6.03
CA GLY A 348 7.56 -15.85 6.53
C GLY A 348 8.26 -16.83 7.46
N PHE A 349 7.50 -17.80 7.97
CA PHE A 349 8.00 -18.86 8.84
C PHE A 349 7.01 -20.03 8.90
N ASP A 350 7.53 -21.21 9.26
CA ASP A 350 6.71 -22.39 9.55
C ASP A 350 6.29 -22.41 11.01
N TYR A 351 5.05 -22.84 11.26
CA TYR A 351 4.48 -22.97 12.60
C TYR A 351 3.62 -24.24 12.70
N GLU A 352 3.32 -24.66 13.93
CA GLU A 352 2.43 -25.80 14.18
C GLU A 352 1.15 -25.32 14.86
N GLU A 353 0.00 -25.70 14.30
CA GLU A 353 -1.31 -25.36 14.84
C GLU A 353 -2.19 -26.61 14.83
N ASN A 354 -2.72 -27.00 15.99
CA ASN A 354 -3.54 -28.22 16.15
C ASN A 354 -2.86 -29.52 15.69
N GLY A 355 -1.52 -29.61 15.76
CA GLY A 355 -0.76 -30.77 15.30
C GLY A 355 -0.52 -30.81 13.79
N GLU A 356 -0.94 -29.78 13.06
CA GLU A 356 -0.68 -29.61 11.63
C GLU A 356 0.40 -28.57 11.40
N ARG A 357 1.39 -28.90 10.57
CA ARG A 357 2.41 -27.95 10.14
C ARG A 357 1.81 -27.01 9.10
N LYS A 358 1.91 -25.70 9.36
CA LYS A 358 1.48 -24.62 8.49
C LYS A 358 2.66 -23.70 8.18
N SER A 359 2.48 -22.86 7.17
CA SER A 359 3.49 -21.89 6.74
C SER A 359 2.84 -20.53 6.52
N PHE A 360 3.50 -19.48 7.00
CA PHE A 360 3.19 -18.10 6.69
C PHE A 360 4.25 -17.59 5.70
N HIS A 361 3.85 -16.93 4.62
CA HIS A 361 4.73 -16.59 3.49
C HIS A 361 5.21 -15.12 3.46
N GLY A 362 5.01 -14.38 4.55
CA GLY A 362 5.29 -12.95 4.61
C GLY A 362 4.23 -12.10 3.87
N VAL A 363 4.32 -10.79 4.06
CA VAL A 363 3.30 -9.82 3.61
C VAL A 363 3.80 -8.83 2.58
N PHE A 364 5.10 -8.75 2.33
CA PHE A 364 5.66 -7.78 1.39
C PHE A 364 5.79 -8.34 -0.02
N ASN A 365 5.51 -7.51 -1.02
CA ASN A 365 5.86 -7.79 -2.41
C ASN A 365 7.30 -7.35 -2.64
N LYS A 366 8.24 -8.31 -2.59
CA LYS A 366 9.69 -8.07 -2.69
C LYS A 366 10.10 -7.27 -3.93
N TYR A 367 9.55 -7.60 -5.10
CA TYR A 367 9.90 -6.93 -6.36
C TYR A 367 9.45 -5.47 -6.35
N ARG A 368 8.20 -5.18 -5.97
CA ARG A 368 7.71 -3.80 -5.85
C ARG A 368 8.47 -3.02 -4.79
N PHE A 369 8.82 -3.66 -3.67
CA PHE A 369 9.58 -3.03 -2.61
C PHE A 369 10.97 -2.59 -3.09
N ASN A 370 11.72 -3.49 -3.73
CA ASN A 370 13.05 -3.20 -4.26
C ASN A 370 13.00 -2.17 -5.40
N ALA A 371 12.02 -2.27 -6.31
CA ALA A 371 11.80 -1.26 -7.34
C ALA A 371 11.51 0.13 -6.73
N SER A 372 10.74 0.18 -5.63
CA SER A 372 10.44 1.44 -4.92
C SER A 372 11.67 2.03 -4.24
N ILE A 373 12.55 1.19 -3.68
CA ILE A 373 13.84 1.64 -3.14
C ILE A 373 14.71 2.25 -4.25
N ALA A 374 14.82 1.57 -5.39
CA ALA A 374 15.58 2.05 -6.53
C ALA A 374 15.03 3.39 -7.07
N GLU A 375 13.71 3.49 -7.23
CA GLU A 375 13.04 4.73 -7.65
C GLU A 375 13.29 5.87 -6.66
N PHE A 376 13.19 5.62 -5.35
CA PHE A 376 13.50 6.63 -4.34
C PHE A 376 14.95 7.11 -4.42
N ARG A 377 15.91 6.19 -4.63
CA ARG A 377 17.33 6.56 -4.83
C ARG A 377 17.53 7.39 -6.09
N ALA A 378 16.87 7.03 -7.20
CA ALA A 378 16.93 7.80 -8.44
C ALA A 378 16.40 9.23 -8.24
N LYS A 379 15.27 9.40 -7.54
CA LYS A 379 14.76 10.73 -7.19
C LYS A 379 15.71 11.50 -6.28
N LYS A 380 16.29 10.84 -5.28
CA LYS A 380 17.30 11.45 -4.41
C LYS A 380 18.51 11.92 -5.23
N GLU A 381 19.00 11.14 -6.19
CA GLU A 381 20.12 11.52 -7.06
C GLU A 381 19.77 12.72 -7.95
N GLN A 382 18.57 12.74 -8.53
CA GLN A 382 18.06 13.90 -9.29
C GLN A 382 17.97 15.17 -8.43
N LEU A 383 17.63 15.04 -7.15
CA LEU A 383 17.49 16.14 -6.19
C LEU A 383 18.76 16.42 -5.37
N ALA A 384 19.85 15.69 -5.61
CA ALA A 384 21.05 15.74 -4.79
C ALA A 384 21.75 17.10 -4.82
N ASN A 385 21.68 17.80 -5.96
CA ASN A 385 22.16 19.17 -6.09
C ASN A 385 21.10 20.18 -5.63
N TYR A 386 21.02 20.39 -4.31
CA TYR A 386 20.09 21.32 -3.67
C TYR A 386 20.39 22.82 -3.92
N PHE A 387 21.43 23.16 -4.70
CA PHE A 387 21.66 24.53 -5.15
C PHE A 387 20.82 24.88 -6.39
N THR A 388 20.41 23.87 -7.17
CA THR A 388 19.62 24.04 -8.39
C THR A 388 18.24 23.38 -8.33
N ALA A 389 18.05 22.39 -7.46
CA ALA A 389 16.77 21.71 -7.30
C ALA A 389 15.71 22.65 -6.68
N GLU A 390 14.51 22.66 -7.27
CA GLU A 390 13.35 23.37 -6.71
C GLU A 390 12.71 22.56 -5.57
N ASP A 391 12.55 21.25 -5.80
CA ASP A 391 11.98 20.30 -4.84
C ASP A 391 13.03 19.77 -3.85
N ASP A 392 12.56 19.10 -2.78
CA ASP A 392 13.41 18.55 -1.74
C ASP A 392 13.10 17.06 -1.49
N ILE A 393 14.14 16.23 -1.35
CA ILE A 393 13.95 14.80 -1.10
C ILE A 393 13.16 14.53 0.19
N PHE A 394 13.23 15.41 1.19
CA PHE A 394 12.45 15.28 2.42
C PHE A 394 10.94 15.49 2.23
N GLU A 395 10.48 16.00 1.08
CA GLU A 395 9.05 15.99 0.75
C GLU A 395 8.53 14.57 0.49
N LEU A 396 9.42 13.65 0.11
CA LEU A 396 9.14 12.22 -0.07
C LEU A 396 9.36 11.41 1.22
N ILE A 397 9.76 12.06 2.32
CA ILE A 397 9.99 11.42 3.63
C ILE A 397 8.91 11.86 4.61
N PRO A 398 7.99 10.97 5.01
CA PRO A 398 6.94 11.34 5.95
C PRO A 398 7.50 11.70 7.33
N ASN A 399 6.86 12.63 8.04
CA ASN A 399 7.20 12.94 9.44
C ASN A 399 7.04 11.72 10.36
N GLN A 400 8.05 11.33 11.13
CA GLN A 400 7.89 10.16 11.99
C GLN A 400 6.95 10.43 13.18
N LYS A 401 6.36 9.37 13.73
CA LYS A 401 5.50 9.43 14.95
C LYS A 401 6.32 9.43 16.25
N THR A 402 7.64 9.38 16.15
CA THR A 402 8.60 9.47 17.26
C THR A 402 9.11 10.91 17.41
N ASN A 403 10.05 11.14 18.34
CA ASN A 403 10.71 12.45 18.51
C ASN A 403 11.65 12.83 17.34
N GLN A 404 11.75 11.97 16.31
CA GLN A 404 12.53 12.13 15.09
C GLN A 404 11.82 13.01 14.03
N ILE A 405 11.06 14.03 14.44
CA ILE A 405 10.38 14.95 13.52
C ILE A 405 11.41 15.89 12.88
N PHE A 406 11.41 15.96 11.55
CA PHE A 406 12.21 16.92 10.78
C PHE A 406 11.55 18.30 10.77
N THR A 407 12.36 19.35 10.94
CA THR A 407 11.88 20.72 10.79
C THR A 407 11.50 20.96 9.32
N PRO A 408 10.29 21.47 9.00
CA PRO A 408 9.92 21.76 7.62
C PRO A 408 10.86 22.76 6.95
N LYS A 409 11.21 22.54 5.68
CA LYS A 409 12.13 23.38 4.88
C LYS A 409 11.82 24.88 4.97
N LYS A 410 10.55 25.26 4.83
CA LYS A 410 10.10 26.67 4.94
C LYS A 410 10.42 27.31 6.28
N VAL A 411 10.35 26.54 7.38
CA VAL A 411 10.67 27.03 8.72
C VAL A 411 12.18 27.22 8.86
N VAL A 412 12.97 26.28 8.35
CA VAL A 412 14.44 26.39 8.31
C VAL A 412 14.87 27.64 7.54
N GLN A 413 14.34 27.83 6.33
CA GLN A 413 14.62 29.01 5.51
C GLN A 413 14.29 30.30 6.25
N MET A 414 13.07 30.41 6.80
CA MET A 414 12.66 31.56 7.59
C MET A 414 13.63 31.85 8.76
N MET A 415 14.09 30.82 9.48
CA MET A 415 15.03 31.02 10.60
C MET A 415 16.41 31.51 10.13
N ILE A 416 16.93 30.94 9.05
CA ILE A 416 18.24 31.34 8.50
C ILE A 416 18.18 32.71 7.82
N ASP A 417 17.08 33.04 7.14
CA ASP A 417 16.82 34.38 6.58
C ASP A 417 16.80 35.45 7.68
N ASN A 418 16.08 35.21 8.78
CA ASN A 418 16.05 36.12 9.91
C ASN A 418 17.44 36.29 10.57
N LEU A 419 18.24 35.22 10.61
CA LEU A 419 19.61 35.28 11.11
C LEU A 419 20.51 36.14 10.20
N GLU A 420 20.39 35.98 8.88
CA GLU A 420 21.11 36.81 7.91
C GLU A 420 20.68 38.28 7.97
N GLU A 421 19.39 38.57 8.13
CA GLU A 421 18.89 39.94 8.28
C GLU A 421 19.44 40.60 9.55
N HIS A 422 19.53 39.85 10.66
CA HIS A 422 20.02 40.37 11.93
C HIS A 422 21.54 40.60 11.94
N ASP A 423 22.31 39.68 11.37
CA ASP A 423 23.76 39.80 11.25
C ASP A 423 24.25 39.37 9.85
N PRO A 424 24.19 40.28 8.86
CA PRO A 424 24.61 39.98 7.49
C PRO A 424 26.11 39.66 7.35
N ALA A 425 26.92 40.09 8.32
CA ALA A 425 28.36 39.84 8.28
C ALA A 425 28.68 38.34 8.41
N LEU A 426 27.84 37.57 9.10
CA LEU A 426 27.99 36.12 9.26
C LEU A 426 28.01 35.37 7.93
N PHE A 427 27.26 35.86 6.93
CA PHE A 427 27.11 35.17 5.64
C PHE A 427 28.01 35.74 4.54
N THR A 428 28.73 36.82 4.79
CA THR A 428 29.63 37.45 3.80
C THR A 428 31.11 37.25 4.11
N ARG A 429 31.44 36.81 5.33
CA ARG A 429 32.79 36.44 5.76
C ARG A 429 33.17 35.03 5.30
N THR A 430 34.43 34.86 4.90
CA THR A 430 35.01 33.55 4.51
C THR A 430 35.54 32.75 5.71
N ASP A 431 35.41 33.28 6.93
CA ASP A 431 35.92 32.70 8.17
C ASP A 431 34.84 32.57 9.27
N SER A 432 33.58 32.88 8.96
CA SER A 432 32.47 32.67 9.88
C SER A 432 32.20 31.18 10.09
N THR A 433 31.86 30.81 11.32
CA THR A 433 31.67 29.43 11.76
C THR A 433 30.28 29.18 12.33
N PHE A 434 29.65 28.11 11.88
CA PHE A 434 28.29 27.70 12.26
C PHE A 434 28.31 26.26 12.77
N ILE A 435 27.46 25.96 13.75
CA ILE A 435 27.28 24.59 14.23
C ILE A 435 25.81 24.24 14.44
N ASP A 436 25.44 23.03 14.03
CA ASP A 436 24.22 22.35 14.48
C ASP A 436 24.59 21.22 15.46
N LEU A 437 24.25 21.41 16.72
CA LEU A 437 24.59 20.49 17.81
C LEU A 437 23.70 19.23 17.83
N TYR A 438 22.65 19.19 17.03
CA TYR A 438 21.70 18.07 16.99
C TYR A 438 21.05 17.95 15.60
N MET A 439 21.82 17.52 14.62
CA MET A 439 21.35 17.34 13.26
C MET A 439 20.46 16.11 13.13
N LYS A 440 19.26 16.32 12.59
CA LYS A 440 18.36 15.25 12.13
C LYS A 440 18.41 15.09 10.61
N SER A 441 18.02 16.14 9.88
CA SER A 441 18.00 16.14 8.40
C SER A 441 19.24 16.79 7.77
N GLY A 442 19.92 17.68 8.49
CA GLY A 442 21.00 18.51 7.95
C GLY A 442 20.52 19.81 7.28
N MET A 443 19.20 20.06 7.23
CA MET A 443 18.61 21.22 6.52
C MET A 443 19.13 22.58 7.00
N TYR A 444 19.36 22.77 8.30
CA TYR A 444 19.90 24.03 8.81
C TYR A 444 21.30 24.30 8.25
N ILE A 445 22.17 23.30 8.26
CA ILE A 445 23.51 23.41 7.68
C ILE A 445 23.44 23.62 6.16
N THR A 446 22.61 22.86 5.45
CA THR A 446 22.41 23.02 4.00
C THR A 446 22.00 24.45 3.64
N GLU A 447 21.06 25.05 4.37
CA GLU A 447 20.62 26.41 4.10
C GLU A 447 21.69 27.47 4.44
N VAL A 448 22.48 27.26 5.51
CA VAL A 448 23.66 28.07 5.81
C VAL A 448 24.70 27.97 4.68
N VAL A 449 24.99 26.76 4.21
CA VAL A 449 25.93 26.51 3.10
C VAL A 449 25.47 27.24 1.84
N LYS A 450 24.17 27.21 1.50
CA LYS A 450 23.62 27.93 0.34
C LYS A 450 23.85 29.43 0.43
N LYS A 451 23.59 30.05 1.58
CA LYS A 451 23.81 31.50 1.77
C LYS A 451 25.29 31.87 1.73
N LEU A 452 26.14 31.12 2.44
CA LEU A 452 27.59 31.32 2.39
C LEU A 452 28.11 31.18 0.96
N PHE A 453 27.70 30.14 0.23
CA PHE A 453 28.10 29.92 -1.15
C PHE A 453 27.68 31.10 -2.05
N HIS A 454 26.42 31.52 -1.99
CA HIS A 454 25.92 32.65 -2.77
C HIS A 454 26.74 33.93 -2.52
N ASN A 455 26.98 34.26 -1.26
CA ASN A 455 27.59 35.52 -0.85
C ASN A 455 29.13 35.52 -0.97
N THR A 456 29.78 34.37 -0.84
CA THR A 456 31.25 34.27 -0.77
C THR A 456 31.91 33.66 -2.01
N ARG A 457 31.16 33.02 -2.93
CA ARG A 457 31.73 32.34 -4.12
C ARG A 457 32.70 33.18 -4.95
N LYS A 458 32.48 34.51 -5.03
CA LYS A 458 33.36 35.46 -5.72
C LYS A 458 34.80 35.53 -5.18
N HIS A 459 35.04 35.02 -3.98
CA HIS A 459 36.36 35.00 -3.34
C HIS A 459 37.19 33.76 -3.70
N TYR A 460 36.63 32.80 -4.44
CA TYR A 460 37.26 31.53 -4.76
C TYR A 460 37.45 31.37 -6.28
N ALA A 461 38.38 30.50 -6.66
CA ALA A 461 38.71 30.25 -8.07
C ALA A 461 37.63 29.45 -8.82
N SER A 462 36.83 28.67 -8.11
CA SER A 462 35.72 27.88 -8.65
C SER A 462 34.64 27.65 -7.58
N ASP A 463 33.47 27.18 -8.02
CA ASP A 463 32.37 26.84 -7.11
C ASP A 463 32.75 25.67 -6.21
N GLU A 464 33.47 24.67 -6.74
CA GLU A 464 33.97 23.51 -5.99
C GLU A 464 34.95 23.95 -4.88
N ALA A 465 35.84 24.90 -5.18
CA ALA A 465 36.78 25.44 -4.19
C ALA A 465 36.05 26.21 -3.07
N CYS A 466 34.99 26.95 -3.41
CA CYS A 466 34.17 27.64 -2.42
C CYS A 466 33.43 26.65 -1.52
N LEU A 467 32.72 25.68 -2.10
CA LEU A 467 31.96 24.67 -1.36
C LEU A 467 32.85 23.83 -0.46
N LYS A 468 34.01 23.40 -0.97
CA LYS A 468 35.01 22.67 -0.18
C LYS A 468 35.47 23.50 1.02
N HIS A 469 35.76 24.79 0.83
CA HIS A 469 36.16 25.65 1.94
C HIS A 469 35.06 25.79 2.99
N ILE A 470 33.82 26.06 2.57
CA ILE A 470 32.66 26.21 3.47
C ILE A 470 32.46 24.93 4.30
N LEU A 471 32.37 23.77 3.65
CA LEU A 471 32.08 22.49 4.30
C LEU A 471 33.23 21.99 5.19
N GLU A 472 34.49 22.28 4.86
CA GLU A 472 35.64 21.81 5.63
C GLU A 472 36.08 22.77 6.76
N ASN A 473 35.65 24.03 6.74
CA ASN A 473 36.18 25.06 7.67
C ASN A 473 35.12 25.99 8.28
N GLN A 474 33.90 26.07 7.75
CA GLN A 474 32.89 27.03 8.22
C GLN A 474 31.68 26.37 8.87
N VAL A 475 31.28 25.17 8.45
CA VAL A 475 30.11 24.49 9.01
C VAL A 475 30.47 23.21 9.75
N TYR A 476 29.77 22.99 10.86
CA TYR A 476 29.99 21.90 11.80
C TYR A 476 28.65 21.29 12.21
N GLY A 477 28.66 20.01 12.56
CA GLY A 477 27.44 19.30 12.86
C GLY A 477 27.67 18.07 13.73
N LEU A 478 26.76 17.83 14.67
CA LEU A 478 26.67 16.59 15.43
C LEU A 478 25.37 15.86 15.13
N SER A 479 25.45 14.59 14.76
CA SER A 479 24.28 13.71 14.61
C SER A 479 24.25 12.74 15.79
N PRO A 480 23.17 12.65 16.57
CA PRO A 480 23.19 11.89 17.82
C PRO A 480 23.18 10.37 17.60
N THR A 481 22.65 9.90 16.47
CA THR A 481 22.56 8.46 16.14
C THR A 481 23.22 8.14 14.79
N PRO A 482 23.65 6.88 14.57
CA PRO A 482 24.18 6.44 13.28
C PRO A 482 23.20 6.67 12.11
N ILE A 483 21.90 6.45 12.33
CA ILE A 483 20.86 6.68 11.31
C ILE A 483 20.85 8.14 10.88
N LEU A 484 20.82 9.06 11.83
CA LEU A 484 20.83 10.50 11.53
C LEU A 484 22.15 10.94 10.91
N GLN A 485 23.28 10.33 11.29
CA GLN A 485 24.56 10.58 10.64
C GLN A 485 24.55 10.16 9.16
N GLY A 486 23.92 9.03 8.83
CA GLY A 486 23.74 8.60 7.45
C GLY A 486 22.86 9.57 6.66
N ILE A 487 21.70 9.93 7.22
CA ILE A 487 20.73 10.85 6.60
C ILE A 487 21.36 12.23 6.34
N THR A 488 22.02 12.80 7.34
CA THR A 488 22.66 14.14 7.24
C THR A 488 23.79 14.13 6.23
N GLN A 489 24.62 13.08 6.20
CA GLN A 489 25.66 12.95 5.18
C GLN A 489 25.08 12.82 3.77
N SER A 490 24.08 11.94 3.59
CA SER A 490 23.42 11.75 2.31
C SER A 490 22.81 13.04 1.77
N TYR A 491 22.21 13.86 2.64
CA TYR A 491 21.61 15.13 2.24
C TYR A 491 22.63 16.24 2.00
N ILE A 492 23.53 16.51 2.97
CA ILE A 492 24.47 17.64 2.90
C ILE A 492 25.49 17.45 1.79
N PHE A 493 25.95 16.20 1.57
CA PHE A 493 26.99 15.85 0.60
C PHE A 493 26.46 15.11 -0.63
N GLY A 494 25.14 15.08 -0.86
CA GLY A 494 24.55 14.35 -1.99
C GLY A 494 25.13 14.75 -3.35
N PHE A 495 25.55 16.01 -3.49
CA PHE A 495 26.19 16.53 -4.71
C PHE A 495 27.68 16.14 -4.86
N ASP A 496 28.36 15.70 -3.79
CA ASP A 496 29.80 15.35 -3.76
C ASP A 496 30.01 13.84 -3.98
N THR A 497 29.60 13.36 -5.16
CA THR A 497 29.67 11.92 -5.52
C THR A 497 31.10 11.37 -5.56
N GLU A 498 32.08 12.22 -5.91
CA GLU A 498 33.51 11.86 -5.94
C GLU A 498 34.17 11.88 -4.55
N GLN A 499 33.45 12.30 -3.50
CA GLN A 499 33.94 12.37 -2.12
C GLN A 499 35.16 13.27 -1.95
N ASN A 500 35.19 14.40 -2.68
CA ASN A 500 36.32 15.32 -2.69
C ASN A 500 36.34 16.25 -1.46
N ILE A 501 35.24 16.29 -0.69
CA ILE A 501 35.07 17.14 0.49
C ILE A 501 35.16 16.31 1.77
N SER A 502 36.03 16.73 2.69
CA SER A 502 36.18 16.07 3.99
C SER A 502 34.94 16.22 4.86
N ARG A 503 34.46 15.11 5.43
CA ARG A 503 33.34 15.08 6.39
C ARG A 503 33.77 15.26 7.86
N LYS A 504 35.02 15.66 8.11
CA LYS A 504 35.62 15.75 9.47
C LYS A 504 34.83 16.60 10.47
N ASN A 505 34.04 17.56 9.99
CA ASN A 505 33.23 18.46 10.83
C ASN A 505 31.80 17.96 11.07
N PHE A 506 31.45 16.76 10.59
CA PHE A 506 30.13 16.16 10.72
C PHE A 506 30.27 14.83 11.46
N ILE A 507 30.08 14.86 12.79
CA ILE A 507 30.44 13.75 13.67
C ILE A 507 29.19 13.11 14.26
N GLN A 508 29.15 11.76 14.27
CA GLN A 508 28.14 11.03 15.02
C GLN A 508 28.45 11.10 16.52
N TYR A 509 27.73 11.95 17.26
CA TYR A 509 27.87 12.09 18.70
C TYR A 509 26.62 12.72 19.33
N ASP A 510 26.06 12.10 20.36
CA ASP A 510 25.05 12.75 21.21
C ASP A 510 25.75 13.57 22.30
N ILE A 511 25.68 14.90 22.18
CA ILE A 511 26.32 15.85 23.11
C ILE A 511 25.49 16.10 24.38
N THR A 512 24.27 15.57 24.45
CA THR A 512 23.32 15.82 25.55
C THR A 512 23.90 15.48 26.93
N PRO A 513 24.57 14.33 27.15
CA PRO A 513 25.14 14.00 28.45
C PRO A 513 26.19 15.02 28.91
N GLU A 514 27.09 15.44 28.03
CA GLU A 514 28.08 16.47 28.38
C GLU A 514 27.49 17.86 28.53
N ALA A 515 26.40 18.19 27.82
CA ALA A 515 25.69 19.45 28.04
C ALA A 515 25.05 19.50 29.43
N GLN A 516 24.50 18.39 29.92
CA GLN A 516 23.92 18.30 31.27
C GLN A 516 24.97 18.39 32.39
N GLU A 517 26.22 18.04 32.10
CA GLU A 517 27.34 18.10 33.05
C GLU A 517 28.21 19.37 32.90
N ASP A 518 27.77 20.38 32.13
CA ASP A 518 28.55 21.58 31.80
C ASP A 518 29.92 21.30 31.13
N LYS A 519 30.06 20.17 30.44
CA LYS A 519 31.29 19.68 29.77
C LYS A 519 31.24 19.74 28.25
N ALA A 520 30.14 20.23 27.65
CA ALA A 520 29.97 20.28 26.21
C ALA A 520 31.13 20.97 25.49
N LYS A 521 31.64 22.08 26.04
CA LYS A 521 32.79 22.81 25.47
C LYS A 521 34.03 21.93 25.33
N GLU A 522 34.42 21.23 26.39
CA GLU A 522 35.62 20.38 26.39
C GLU A 522 35.45 19.22 25.40
N LYS A 523 34.24 18.69 25.32
CA LYS A 523 33.93 17.60 24.40
C LYS A 523 33.96 18.06 22.94
N LEU A 524 33.35 19.19 22.60
CA LEU A 524 33.38 19.77 21.25
C LEU A 524 34.83 20.06 20.80
N GLN A 525 35.66 20.61 21.69
CA GLN A 525 37.08 20.84 21.41
C GLN A 525 37.81 19.54 21.07
N LYS A 526 37.52 18.46 21.80
CA LYS A 526 38.08 17.14 21.52
C LYS A 526 37.57 16.54 20.21
N LEU A 527 36.26 16.61 19.95
CA LEU A 527 35.63 16.01 18.77
C LEU A 527 36.14 16.64 17.47
N PHE A 528 36.15 17.97 17.39
CA PHE A 528 36.55 18.70 16.19
C PHE A 528 38.03 19.06 16.15
N ASN A 529 38.82 18.64 17.16
CA ASN A 529 40.24 18.98 17.31
C ASN A 529 40.47 20.51 17.27
N LEU A 530 39.63 21.26 17.99
CA LEU A 530 39.68 22.73 18.03
C LEU A 530 40.71 23.20 19.06
N ASN A 531 41.27 24.38 18.83
CA ASN A 531 42.04 25.07 19.86
C ASN A 531 41.14 25.48 21.04
N LYS A 532 41.73 25.66 22.23
CA LYS A 532 40.97 25.94 23.47
C LYS A 532 40.15 27.23 23.44
N ASP A 533 40.41 28.11 22.46
CA ASP A 533 39.82 29.43 22.32
C ASP A 533 38.80 29.56 21.17
N MET A 534 38.55 28.49 20.38
CA MET A 534 37.55 28.55 19.32
C MET A 534 36.15 28.80 19.88
N LYS A 535 35.43 29.71 19.23
CA LYS A 535 34.01 29.98 19.43
C LYS A 535 33.32 29.94 18.07
N PHE A 536 32.18 29.26 18.01
CA PHE A 536 31.31 29.33 16.85
C PHE A 536 30.66 30.71 16.79
N ASP A 537 30.59 31.32 15.61
CA ASP A 537 29.91 32.60 15.43
C ASP A 537 28.38 32.45 15.55
N ALA A 538 27.83 31.28 15.16
CA ALA A 538 26.41 30.98 15.30
C ALA A 538 26.13 29.49 15.60
N VAL A 539 25.06 29.24 16.36
CA VAL A 539 24.47 27.91 16.56
C VAL A 539 23.10 27.90 15.87
N VAL A 540 22.86 26.92 15.01
CA VAL A 540 21.60 26.75 14.27
C VAL A 540 21.08 25.33 14.50
N GLY A 541 19.78 25.12 14.48
CA GLY A 541 19.23 23.77 14.66
C GLY A 541 17.89 23.76 15.37
N ASN A 542 17.36 22.55 15.54
CA ASN A 542 16.14 22.29 16.31
C ASN A 542 16.39 21.13 17.27
N PRO A 543 16.84 21.41 18.51
CA PRO A 543 17.12 20.37 19.51
C PRO A 543 15.86 19.55 19.84
N PRO A 544 16.01 18.34 20.41
CA PRO A 544 14.86 17.50 20.74
C PRO A 544 13.95 18.19 21.76
N TYR A 545 12.64 18.01 21.61
CA TYR A 545 11.68 18.44 22.62
C TYR A 545 11.84 17.58 23.87
N GLN A 546 12.03 18.20 25.04
CA GLN A 546 11.98 17.48 26.30
C GLN A 546 10.56 16.95 26.52
N GLU A 547 10.43 15.69 26.94
CA GLU A 547 9.18 15.22 27.52
C GLU A 547 8.94 16.03 28.79
N SER A 548 7.80 16.72 28.87
CA SER A 548 7.38 17.37 30.10
C SER A 548 7.29 16.30 31.19
N ASP A 549 8.15 16.39 32.18
CA ASP A 549 8.22 15.59 33.38
C ASP A 549 7.02 15.87 34.29
N GLY A 550 5.80 15.58 33.79
CA GLY A 550 4.56 15.33 34.54
C GLY A 550 4.19 16.33 35.65
N GLY A 551 4.76 17.53 35.63
CA GLY A 551 4.87 18.39 36.79
C GLY A 551 4.15 19.72 36.66
N ASP A 552 3.01 19.78 35.96
CA ASP A 552 2.10 20.89 36.16
C ASP A 552 0.65 20.48 35.93
N LYS A 553 -0.11 20.41 37.03
CA LYS A 553 -1.56 20.26 37.02
C LYS A 553 -2.18 21.65 36.91
N ASP A 554 -2.12 22.25 35.72
CA ASP A 554 -3.09 23.29 35.36
C ASP A 554 -3.41 23.22 33.87
N GLN A 555 -4.65 22.79 33.60
CA GLN A 555 -5.24 22.70 32.27
C GLN A 555 -5.55 24.10 31.75
N GLU A 556 -4.57 24.83 31.21
CA GLU A 556 -4.87 25.90 30.24
C GLU A 556 -3.68 26.39 29.37
N ALA A 557 -2.48 25.82 29.49
CA ALA A 557 -1.32 26.24 28.68
C ALA A 557 -0.83 25.15 27.71
N ARG A 558 -1.69 24.68 26.79
CA ARG A 558 -1.26 23.91 25.62
C ARG A 558 -1.07 24.81 24.41
N THR A 559 0.02 25.57 24.39
CA THR A 559 0.64 26.09 23.15
C THR A 559 1.95 26.80 23.50
N ARG A 560 3.02 26.47 22.76
CA ARG A 560 4.40 26.97 22.84
C ARG A 560 5.35 26.10 23.70
N GLY A 561 5.69 24.92 23.17
CA GLY A 561 6.98 24.29 23.48
C GLY A 561 8.09 25.07 22.78
N GLY A 562 8.62 26.08 23.44
CA GLY A 562 9.85 26.74 23.01
C GLY A 562 11.06 25.91 23.45
N ALA A 563 12.02 25.72 22.56
CA ALA A 563 13.34 25.23 22.93
C ALA A 563 13.95 26.18 23.98
N ILE A 564 14.30 25.64 25.15
CA ILE A 564 15.08 26.39 26.14
C ILE A 564 16.53 26.42 25.64
N PRO A 565 17.17 27.59 25.54
CA PRO A 565 18.60 27.66 25.23
C PRO A 565 19.37 26.90 26.31
N LEU A 566 20.21 25.95 25.90
CA LEU A 566 21.32 25.48 26.73
C LEU A 566 22.30 26.66 26.82
N TYR A 567 22.31 27.35 27.96
CA TYR A 567 23.23 28.46 28.26
C TYR A 567 24.59 27.95 28.73
#